data_AF-A0A161ZUX9-F1
#
_entry.id   AF-A0A161ZUX9-F1
#
_cell.length_a   1.000
_cell.length_b   1.000
_cell.length_c   1.000
_cell.angle_alpha   90.00
_cell.angle_beta   90.00
_cell.angle_gamma   90.00
#
_symmetry.space_group_name_H-M   'P 1'
#
loop_
_entity.id
_entity.type
_entity.pdbx_description
1 polymer ?
#
loop_
_entity_poly.entity_id
_entity_poly.type
_entity_poly.pdbx_seq_one_letter_code
_entity_poly.pdbx_strand_id
1 'polypeptide(L)'
;MLNKILFIGAISCALNVFAGDIAFGKVVGTKVYDFSNNKAIKVYFEKGSQLWTPGCSENGRPFGTITYSQKSDQAVNHMFSTIIAAQMSGKKVRIFSQAENSCEVDFVGLQESYY
;
A
#
# COMPACT_ATOMS: atom_id res chain seq x y z
N MET A 1 23.84 32.78 -28.56
CA MET A 1 22.51 32.14 -28.46
C MET A 1 22.61 30.70 -27.95
N LEU A 2 23.41 30.43 -26.89
CA LEU A 2 23.65 29.08 -26.37
C LEU A 2 23.27 28.91 -24.88
N ASN A 3 22.88 30.00 -24.21
CA ASN A 3 22.50 29.99 -22.78
C ASN A 3 20.99 29.81 -22.53
N LYS A 4 20.15 29.77 -23.57
CA LYS A 4 18.69 29.62 -23.43
C LYS A 4 18.19 28.17 -23.54
N ILE A 5 19.05 27.24 -23.97
CA ILE A 5 18.67 25.82 -24.16
C ILE A 5 18.79 25.02 -22.85
N LEU A 6 19.56 25.51 -21.88
CA LEU A 6 19.79 24.83 -20.60
C LEU A 6 18.59 24.90 -19.61
N PHE A 7 17.61 25.76 -19.85
CA PHE A 7 16.44 25.90 -18.97
C PHE A 7 15.23 25.04 -19.37
N ILE A 8 15.25 24.41 -20.56
CA ILE A 8 14.12 23.58 -21.04
C ILE A 8 14.27 22.11 -20.61
N GLY A 9 15.49 21.65 -20.28
CA GLY A 9 15.75 20.26 -19.88
C GLY A 9 15.34 19.90 -18.44
N ALA A 10 15.08 20.88 -17.57
CA ALA A 10 14.80 20.65 -16.16
C ALA A 10 13.30 20.44 -15.83
N ILE A 11 12.39 20.74 -16.77
CA ILE A 11 10.93 20.69 -16.54
C ILE A 11 10.34 19.31 -16.89
N SER A 12 11.07 18.45 -17.60
CA SER A 12 10.62 17.12 -18.04
C SER A 12 10.67 16.01 -16.98
N CYS A 13 11.05 16.31 -15.73
CA CYS A 13 11.16 15.30 -14.66
C CYS A 13 9.99 15.29 -13.65
N ALA A 14 8.96 16.12 -13.82
CA ALA A 14 7.76 16.05 -12.99
C ALA A 14 6.73 15.09 -13.62
N LEU A 15 7.10 13.82 -13.81
CA LEU A 15 6.10 12.78 -14.02
C LEU A 15 5.36 12.59 -12.69
N ASN A 16 4.08 12.95 -12.67
CA ASN A 16 3.20 12.78 -11.53
C ASN A 16 3.09 11.29 -11.20
N VAL A 17 3.95 10.79 -10.33
CA VAL A 17 3.76 9.47 -9.71
C VAL A 17 2.62 9.63 -8.72
N PHE A 18 1.40 9.30 -9.16
CA PHE A 18 0.23 9.22 -8.29
C PHE A 18 0.34 7.97 -7.41
N ALA A 19 1.23 8.06 -6.42
CA ALA A 19 1.28 7.15 -5.29
C ALA A 19 0.13 7.51 -4.33
N GLY A 20 -0.56 6.51 -3.79
CA GLY A 20 -1.85 6.71 -3.13
C GLY A 20 -2.16 5.71 -2.03
N ASP A 21 -3.05 6.15 -1.13
CA ASP A 21 -3.57 5.31 -0.05
C ASP A 21 -4.48 4.20 -0.57
N ILE A 22 -4.14 2.96 -0.21
CA ILE A 22 -4.96 1.80 -0.51
C ILE A 22 -6.11 1.68 0.49
N ALA A 23 -5.82 1.86 1.77
CA ALA A 23 -6.80 1.81 2.87
C ALA A 23 -6.25 2.45 4.14
N PHE A 24 -7.14 3.10 4.91
CA PHE A 24 -6.91 3.52 6.28
C PHE A 24 -8.06 3.08 7.20
N GLY A 25 -7.76 2.26 8.21
CA GLY A 25 -8.77 1.75 9.15
C GLY A 25 -8.28 0.57 9.97
N LYS A 26 -9.22 -0.16 10.60
CA LYS A 26 -8.89 -1.40 11.32
C LYS A 26 -8.79 -2.59 10.38
N VAL A 27 -7.78 -3.41 10.59
CA VAL A 27 -7.61 -4.70 9.91
C VAL A 27 -8.55 -5.72 10.56
N VAL A 28 -9.36 -6.39 9.74
CA VAL A 28 -10.33 -7.41 10.20
C VAL A 28 -9.94 -8.83 9.82
N GLY A 29 -8.95 -8.98 8.94
CA GLY A 29 -8.47 -10.28 8.55
C GLY A 29 -7.27 -10.20 7.62
N THR A 30 -6.42 -11.21 7.70
CA THR A 30 -5.25 -11.35 6.84
C THR A 30 -5.21 -12.77 6.28
N LYS A 31 -5.02 -12.91 4.97
CA LYS A 31 -4.90 -14.20 4.28
C LYS A 31 -3.50 -14.36 3.74
N VAL A 32 -2.86 -15.49 4.02
CA VAL A 32 -1.54 -15.84 3.50
C VAL A 32 -1.71 -16.86 2.39
N TYR A 33 -1.18 -16.55 1.22
CA TYR A 33 -1.11 -17.43 0.07
C TYR A 33 0.33 -17.90 -0.09
N ASP A 34 0.54 -19.21 -0.08
CA ASP A 34 1.84 -19.86 -0.26
C ASP A 34 1.76 -20.93 -1.36
N PHE A 35 1.30 -20.52 -2.53
CA PHE A 35 1.28 -21.39 -3.70
C PHE A 35 2.63 -21.34 -4.41
N SER A 36 2.97 -22.41 -5.12
CA SER A 36 4.26 -22.55 -5.83
C SER A 36 4.55 -21.41 -6.81
N ASN A 37 3.50 -20.81 -7.39
CA ASN A 37 3.58 -19.71 -8.34
C ASN A 37 3.10 -18.36 -7.78
N ASN A 38 2.59 -18.31 -6.55
CA ASN A 38 2.08 -17.09 -5.95
C ASN A 38 2.21 -17.14 -4.42
N LYS A 39 3.19 -16.40 -3.92
CA LYS A 39 3.36 -16.12 -2.50
C LYS A 39 2.98 -14.68 -2.23
N ALA A 40 1.91 -14.47 -1.48
CA ALA A 40 1.38 -13.15 -1.18
C ALA A 40 0.58 -13.13 0.12
N ILE A 41 0.45 -11.95 0.72
CA ILE A 41 -0.39 -11.71 1.89
C ILE A 41 -1.46 -10.70 1.50
N LYS A 42 -2.73 -11.03 1.70
CA LYS A 42 -3.86 -10.11 1.46
C LYS A 42 -4.45 -9.65 2.78
N VAL A 43 -4.48 -8.34 2.99
CA VAL A 43 -4.89 -7.68 4.24
C VAL A 43 -6.24 -7.01 4.00
N TYR A 44 -7.24 -7.35 4.80
CA TYR A 44 -8.60 -6.85 4.66
C TYR A 44 -8.95 -5.88 5.78
N PHE A 45 -9.56 -4.77 5.41
CA PHE A 45 -10.01 -3.73 6.33
C PHE A 45 -11.51 -3.83 6.64
N GLU A 46 -11.94 -3.16 7.70
CA GLU A 46 -13.36 -3.02 8.03
C GLU A 46 -14.13 -2.31 6.90
N LYS A 47 -15.43 -2.62 6.78
CA LYS A 47 -16.29 -1.95 5.81
C LYS A 47 -16.37 -0.46 6.16
N GLY A 48 -16.30 0.41 5.15
CA GLY A 48 -16.32 1.86 5.37
C GLY A 48 -14.98 2.46 5.82
N SER A 49 -13.88 1.70 5.76
CA SER A 49 -12.54 2.25 5.95
C SER A 49 -12.26 3.38 4.96
N GLN A 50 -11.47 4.37 5.40
CA GLN A 50 -11.19 5.58 4.65
C GLN A 50 -10.15 5.31 3.55
N LEU A 51 -10.12 6.19 2.54
CA LEU A 51 -9.09 6.28 1.51
C LEU A 51 -8.85 4.94 0.80
N TRP A 52 -9.68 4.68 -0.22
CA TRP A 52 -9.63 3.42 -0.95
C TRP A 52 -9.17 3.63 -2.39
N THR A 53 -8.24 2.79 -2.82
CA THR A 53 -7.87 2.68 -4.23
C THR A 53 -8.98 1.97 -5.01
N PRO A 54 -9.46 2.52 -6.14
CA PRO A 54 -10.42 1.83 -7.00
C PRO A 54 -9.96 0.43 -7.39
N GLY A 55 -10.86 -0.56 -7.28
CA GLY A 55 -10.54 -1.96 -7.58
C GLY A 55 -9.92 -2.76 -6.42
N CYS A 56 -9.45 -2.10 -5.35
CA CYS A 56 -8.91 -2.77 -4.16
C CYS A 56 -9.97 -3.01 -3.09
N SER A 57 -11.12 -3.59 -3.49
CA SER A 57 -12.23 -3.89 -2.60
C SER A 57 -12.88 -5.22 -2.95
N GLU A 58 -13.22 -6.01 -1.92
CA GLU A 58 -13.90 -7.29 -2.05
C GLU A 58 -15.04 -7.32 -1.03
N ASN A 59 -16.28 -7.50 -1.49
CA ASN A 59 -17.48 -7.47 -0.64
C ASN A 59 -17.61 -6.18 0.22
N GLY A 60 -17.17 -5.04 -0.33
CA GLY A 60 -17.19 -3.73 0.33
C GLY A 60 -16.11 -3.54 1.40
N ARG A 61 -15.12 -4.42 1.45
CA ARG A 61 -13.95 -4.32 2.33
C ARG A 61 -12.73 -3.93 1.50
N PRO A 62 -12.10 -2.77 1.78
CA PRO A 62 -10.82 -2.44 1.18
C PRO A 62 -9.77 -3.49 1.52
N PHE A 63 -8.85 -3.75 0.59
CA PHE A 63 -7.75 -4.68 0.82
C PHE A 63 -6.44 -4.19 0.20
N GLY A 64 -5.33 -4.62 0.80
CA GLY A 64 -4.00 -4.55 0.19
C GLY A 64 -3.38 -5.93 0.02
N THR A 65 -2.41 -6.03 -0.88
CA THR A 65 -1.63 -7.23 -1.15
C THR A 65 -0.15 -6.94 -0.92
N ILE A 66 0.56 -7.84 -0.26
CA ILE A 66 2.01 -7.82 -0.14
C ILE A 66 2.53 -9.02 -0.92
N THR A 67 3.15 -8.79 -2.06
CA THR A 67 3.67 -9.86 -2.92
C THR A 67 5.13 -10.12 -2.59
N TYR A 68 5.47 -11.37 -2.22
CA TYR A 68 6.84 -11.72 -1.81
C TYR A 68 7.86 -11.50 -2.93
N SER A 69 7.51 -11.78 -4.18
CA SER A 69 8.44 -11.61 -5.31
C SER A 69 8.79 -10.17 -5.64
N GLN A 70 8.08 -9.19 -5.07
CA GLN A 70 8.29 -7.76 -5.33
C GLN A 70 9.08 -7.07 -4.21
N LYS A 71 9.41 -7.78 -3.13
CA LYS A 71 9.95 -7.22 -1.89
C LYS A 71 10.99 -8.13 -1.28
N SER A 72 11.86 -7.58 -0.44
CA SER A 72 12.75 -8.42 0.37
C SER A 72 11.97 -9.12 1.48
N ASP A 73 12.42 -10.31 1.89
CA ASP A 73 11.81 -11.05 3.00
C ASP A 73 11.74 -10.21 4.28
N GLN A 74 12.78 -9.39 4.53
CA GLN A 74 12.80 -8.47 5.67
C GLN A 74 11.68 -7.43 5.59
N ALA A 75 11.44 -6.84 4.42
CA ALA A 75 10.38 -5.85 4.23
C ALA A 75 9.01 -6.49 4.39
N VAL A 76 8.78 -7.67 3.80
CA VAL A 76 7.53 -8.42 3.94
C VAL A 76 7.27 -8.75 5.42
N ASN A 77 8.27 -9.30 6.12
CA ASN A 77 8.15 -9.64 7.53
C ASN A 77 7.84 -8.41 8.39
N HIS A 78 8.53 -7.30 8.17
CA HIS A 78 8.29 -6.06 8.92
C HIS A 78 6.86 -5.52 8.70
N MET A 79 6.40 -5.46 7.45
CA MET A 79 5.03 -5.01 7.12
C MET A 79 4.00 -5.94 7.75
N PHE A 80 4.16 -7.25 7.57
CA PHE A 80 3.21 -8.24 8.06
C PHE A 80 3.15 -8.27 9.59
N SER A 81 4.29 -8.24 10.28
CA SER A 81 4.33 -8.14 11.75
C SER A 81 3.63 -6.88 12.25
N THR A 82 3.82 -5.74 11.59
CA THR A 82 3.13 -4.48 11.94
C THR A 82 1.61 -4.61 11.79
N ILE A 83 1.15 -5.16 10.67
CA ILE A 83 -0.28 -5.39 10.39
C ILE A 83 -0.91 -6.33 11.42
N ILE A 84 -0.26 -7.44 11.73
CA ILE A 84 -0.76 -8.41 12.70
C ILE A 84 -0.81 -7.81 14.11
N ALA A 85 0.24 -7.08 14.51
CA ALA A 85 0.24 -6.37 15.80
C ALA A 85 -0.92 -5.36 15.89
N ALA A 86 -1.19 -4.61 14.82
CA ALA A 86 -2.31 -3.68 14.77
C ALA A 86 -3.67 -4.39 14.81
N GLN A 87 -3.83 -5.48 14.05
CA GLN A 87 -5.03 -6.32 14.05
C GLN A 87 -5.33 -6.84 15.46
N MET A 88 -4.32 -7.36 16.16
CA MET A 88 -4.47 -7.89 17.52
C MET A 88 -4.78 -6.81 18.56
N SER A 89 -4.21 -5.61 18.40
CA SER A 89 -4.43 -4.48 19.32
C SER A 89 -5.67 -3.64 18.98
N GLY A 90 -6.36 -3.94 17.88
CA GLY A 90 -7.51 -3.16 17.41
C GLY A 90 -7.16 -1.73 16.96
N LYS A 91 -5.87 -1.46 16.71
CA LYS A 91 -5.37 -0.18 16.24
C LYS A 91 -5.59 -0.02 14.73
N LYS A 92 -5.66 1.23 14.29
CA LYS A 92 -5.77 1.55 12.86
C LYS A 92 -4.41 1.49 12.16
N VAL A 93 -4.44 1.12 10.89
CA VAL A 93 -3.30 1.06 9.99
C VAL A 93 -3.64 1.80 8.72
N ARG A 94 -2.64 2.47 8.15
CA ARG A 94 -2.63 2.98 6.78
C ARG A 94 -1.75 2.07 5.92
N ILE A 95 -2.28 1.63 4.79
CA ILE A 95 -1.51 0.97 3.75
C ILE A 95 -1.52 1.81 2.48
N PHE A 96 -0.38 1.86 1.82
CA PHE A 96 -0.12 2.79 0.72
C PHE A 96 0.63 2.08 -0.41
N SER A 97 0.36 2.47 -1.66
CA SER A 97 1.08 2.02 -2.85
C SER A 97 1.85 3.15 -3.51
N GLN A 98 3.06 2.86 -3.97
CA GLN A 98 3.82 3.76 -4.84
C GLN A 98 3.30 3.73 -6.29
N ALA A 99 2.57 2.67 -6.67
CA ALA A 99 1.99 2.52 -7.99
C ALA A 99 0.53 3.00 -8.03
N GLU A 100 0.18 3.74 -9.07
CA GLU A 100 -1.18 4.24 -9.28
C GLU A 100 -2.17 3.06 -9.46
N ASN A 101 -3.33 3.17 -8.81
CA ASN A 101 -4.41 2.16 -8.89
C ASN A 101 -3.98 0.72 -8.53
N SER A 102 -2.92 0.58 -7.74
CA SER A 102 -2.41 -0.71 -7.30
C SER A 102 -2.92 -1.06 -5.91
N CYS A 103 -3.16 -2.35 -5.70
CA CYS A 103 -3.41 -2.90 -4.37
C CYS A 103 -2.12 -3.39 -3.70
N GLU A 104 -0.97 -3.29 -4.37
CA GLU A 104 0.32 -3.67 -3.81
C GLU A 104 0.76 -2.67 -2.74
N VAL A 105 0.91 -3.15 -1.52
CA VAL A 105 1.30 -2.36 -0.35
C VAL A 105 2.80 -2.15 -0.38
N ASP A 106 3.24 -0.90 -0.45
CA ASP A 106 4.66 -0.52 -0.38
C ASP A 106 5.03 0.12 0.96
N PHE A 107 4.03 0.57 1.71
CA PHE A 107 4.21 1.16 3.03
C PHE A 107 3.05 0.80 3.97
N VAL A 108 3.40 0.58 5.24
CA VAL A 108 2.48 0.32 6.34
C VAL A 108 2.76 1.31 7.46
N GLY A 109 1.76 2.11 7.84
CA GLY A 109 1.83 3.04 8.96
C GLY A 109 0.85 2.69 10.06
N LEU A 110 1.32 2.56 11.30
CA LEU A 110 0.45 2.45 12.47
C LEU A 110 0.04 3.86 12.92
N GLN A 111 -1.23 4.22 12.77
CA GLN A 111 -1.70 5.58 13.07
C GLN A 111 -3.16 5.57 13.51
N GLU A 112 -3.52 6.34 14.54
CA GLU A 112 -4.91 6.43 15.03
C GLU A 112 -5.76 7.44 14.24
N SER A 113 -5.09 8.42 13.63
CA SER A 113 -5.68 9.50 12.83
C SER A 113 -4.94 9.64 11.51
N TYR A 114 -5.63 10.13 10.49
CA TYR A 114 -5.05 10.44 9.19
C TYR A 114 -4.59 11.91 9.19
N TYR A 115 -3.31 12.14 8.89
CA TYR A 115 -2.70 13.47 8.73
C TYR A 115 -1.58 13.43 7.69
#